data_AF-A0A7C8QZI1-F1
#
_entry.id   AF-A0A7C8QZI1-F1
#
_cell.length_a   1.000
_cell.length_b   1.000
_cell.length_c   1.000
_cell.angle_alpha   90.00
_cell.angle_beta   90.00
_cell.angle_gamma   90.00
#
_symmetry.space_group_name_H-M   'P 1'
#
loop_
_entity.id
_entity.type
_entity.pdbx_description
1 polymer ?
#
loop_
_entity_poly.entity_id
_entity_poly.type
_entity_poly.pdbx_seq_one_letter_code
_entity_poly.pdbx_strand_id
1 'polypeptide(L)'
;MCLYPRRFLTPDAKWLEMALKDIEIKKDLPESHEDLGILLFACKRARGDVSLFQRLWNQKAFPEFIKWSGFGLPGYYLNESTPLSTNDESTLKLLLSLGFTGFKRALAFRAMLLENYSIMEVFLGHEGLIPSDRSSLPGPGDSCGHRHVWEMLGIPMFYEIVAQFVATEIVPYHTSSRSTLKTLSPTDFKLALDYNINRVLVWAACINPEITEYIIQVMKWANAALTESEVVKLAIELLPCWPGYSFVLNCAIVLDDLGLVEVLLEAAQRLNLYTQEHSDEVFFPEGLLCSERFLYMYSAAMKGPSALKCLMRFGFDINESASAQSELHGRTALYGALTSGNMDTLVFVIQSGADIYAPCGSYQSAIESAICKGRIDAVALILAVDPNCHYLALKAAEKTEYEYIAEYVRNWTPESSSVF
;
A
#
# COMPACT_ATOMS: atom_id res chain seq x y z
N MET A 1 2.02 -26.67 26.28
CA MET A 1 2.85 -27.19 25.18
C MET A 1 2.07 -26.83 23.93
N CYS A 2 2.46 -25.78 23.17
CA CYS A 2 1.66 -25.27 22.04
C CYS A 2 1.20 -26.44 21.15
N LEU A 3 -0.11 -26.64 21.02
CA LEU A 3 -0.69 -27.76 20.26
C LEU A 3 -0.42 -27.64 18.75
N TYR A 4 0.01 -26.46 18.28
CA TYR A 4 0.44 -26.21 16.91
C TYR A 4 1.84 -25.58 16.93
N PRO A 5 2.92 -26.35 16.72
CA PRO A 5 4.27 -25.81 16.76
C PRO A 5 4.45 -24.73 15.68
N ARG A 6 5.10 -23.61 16.07
CA ARG A 6 5.47 -22.43 15.27
C ARG A 6 6.41 -22.70 14.08
N ARG A 7 6.00 -23.58 13.18
CA ARG A 7 6.45 -23.73 11.80
C ARG A 7 5.14 -24.02 11.08
N PHE A 8 4.64 -23.19 10.17
CA PHE A 8 5.13 -23.08 8.81
C PHE A 8 4.42 -21.90 8.13
N LEU A 9 5.16 -21.23 7.23
CA LEU A 9 4.66 -20.29 6.25
C LEU A 9 3.61 -20.97 5.35
N THR A 10 2.53 -20.24 5.05
CA THR A 10 1.43 -20.57 4.12
C THR A 10 0.61 -21.84 4.43
N PRO A 11 -0.53 -21.73 5.16
CA PRO A 11 -1.46 -22.85 5.32
C PRO A 11 -2.14 -23.16 3.98
N ASP A 12 -1.86 -24.35 3.43
CA ASP A 12 -2.59 -24.86 2.28
C ASP A 12 -3.95 -25.48 2.69
N ALA A 13 -4.84 -25.68 1.72
CA ALA A 13 -6.19 -26.16 1.98
C ALA A 13 -6.23 -27.57 2.63
N LYS A 14 -5.23 -28.42 2.34
CA LYS A 14 -5.16 -29.78 2.89
C LYS A 14 -4.79 -29.77 4.37
N TRP A 15 -3.87 -28.91 4.78
CA TRP A 15 -3.52 -28.76 6.18
C TRP A 15 -4.70 -28.27 7.02
N LEU A 16 -5.44 -27.28 6.51
CA LEU A 16 -6.63 -26.72 7.16
C LEU A 16 -7.70 -27.79 7.42
N GLU A 17 -7.97 -28.65 6.43
CA GLU A 17 -8.92 -29.77 6.60
C GLU A 17 -8.45 -30.79 7.64
N MET A 18 -7.15 -31.12 7.66
CA MET A 18 -6.58 -32.04 8.66
C MET A 18 -6.66 -31.46 10.08
N ALA A 19 -6.33 -30.18 10.25
CA ALA A 19 -6.37 -29.51 11.54
C ALA A 19 -7.80 -29.49 12.11
N LEU A 20 -8.81 -29.16 11.29
CA LEU A 20 -10.21 -29.16 11.72
C LEU A 20 -10.71 -30.56 12.09
N LYS A 21 -10.31 -31.59 11.34
CA LYS A 21 -10.67 -32.98 11.64
C LYS A 21 -10.04 -33.46 12.95
N ASP A 22 -8.80 -33.08 13.21
CA ASP A 22 -8.12 -33.38 14.47
C ASP A 22 -8.79 -32.71 15.67
N ILE A 23 -9.19 -31.44 15.52
CA ILE A 23 -9.91 -30.70 16.56
C ILE A 23 -11.28 -31.34 16.84
N GLU A 24 -12.01 -31.75 15.80
CA GLU A 24 -13.32 -32.41 15.94
C GLU A 24 -13.20 -33.78 16.64
N ILE A 25 -12.13 -34.54 16.36
CA ILE A 25 -11.87 -35.85 16.98
C ILE A 25 -11.43 -35.70 18.44
N LYS A 26 -10.46 -34.81 18.71
CA LYS A 26 -9.86 -34.66 20.04
C LYS A 26 -10.74 -33.85 21.00
N LYS A 27 -11.62 -32.98 20.46
CA LYS A 27 -12.39 -31.98 21.21
C LYS A 27 -11.51 -31.05 22.07
N ASP A 28 -10.25 -30.89 21.66
CA ASP A 28 -9.34 -29.96 22.31
C ASP A 28 -9.78 -28.54 21.96
N LEU A 29 -10.22 -27.78 22.97
CA LEU A 29 -10.61 -26.39 22.80
C LEU A 29 -9.37 -25.50 22.64
N PRO A 30 -9.46 -24.38 21.92
CA PRO A 30 -8.35 -23.41 21.83
C PRO A 30 -7.89 -22.97 23.23
N GLU A 31 -6.59 -22.98 23.48
CA GLU A 31 -6.00 -22.58 24.77
C GLU A 31 -5.48 -21.13 24.77
N SER A 32 -5.37 -20.50 23.60
CA SER A 32 -4.90 -19.13 23.44
C SER A 32 -5.70 -18.33 22.41
N HIS A 33 -5.57 -17.00 22.45
CA HIS A 33 -6.16 -16.11 21.44
C HIS A 33 -5.59 -16.35 20.03
N GLU A 34 -4.34 -16.79 19.92
CA GLU A 34 -3.70 -17.14 18.65
C GLU A 34 -4.33 -18.40 18.05
N ASP A 35 -4.51 -19.44 18.87
CA ASP A 35 -5.19 -20.68 18.45
C ASP A 35 -6.65 -20.43 18.05
N LEU A 36 -7.36 -19.56 18.77
CA LEU A 36 -8.74 -19.18 18.45
C LEU A 36 -8.83 -18.38 17.13
N GLY A 37 -7.85 -17.52 16.85
CA GLY A 37 -7.73 -16.82 15.57
C GLY A 37 -7.46 -17.78 14.40
N ILE A 38 -6.57 -18.76 14.58
CA ILE A 38 -6.29 -19.80 13.59
C ILE A 38 -7.51 -20.67 13.33
N LEU A 39 -8.23 -21.09 14.38
CA LEU A 39 -9.48 -21.86 14.25
C LEU A 39 -10.53 -21.09 13.44
N LEU A 40 -10.76 -19.82 13.76
CA LEU A 40 -11.71 -18.99 13.04
C LEU A 40 -11.31 -18.81 11.56
N PHE A 41 -10.04 -18.54 11.29
CA PHE A 41 -9.51 -18.46 9.94
C PHE A 41 -9.71 -19.78 9.18
N ALA A 42 -9.47 -20.91 9.85
CA ALA A 42 -9.64 -22.24 9.27
C ALA A 42 -11.10 -22.55 8.93
N CYS A 43 -12.03 -22.29 9.85
CA CYS A 43 -13.47 -22.47 9.60
C CYS A 43 -13.99 -21.61 8.45
N LYS A 44 -13.43 -20.40 8.24
CA LYS A 44 -13.80 -19.56 7.09
C LYS A 44 -13.36 -20.15 5.74
N ARG A 45 -12.15 -20.75 5.67
CA ARG A 45 -11.61 -21.30 4.41
C ARG A 45 -12.06 -22.74 4.14
N ALA A 46 -12.35 -23.51 5.16
CA ALA A 46 -12.88 -24.86 5.02
C ALA A 46 -14.40 -24.82 4.85
N ARG A 47 -14.89 -24.91 3.61
CA ARG A 47 -16.32 -25.01 3.23
C ARG A 47 -17.26 -23.92 3.80
N GLY A 48 -16.75 -22.87 4.44
CA GLY A 48 -17.56 -21.82 5.07
C GLY A 48 -18.32 -22.29 6.32
N ASP A 49 -17.84 -23.31 7.03
CA ASP A 49 -18.57 -23.90 8.16
C ASP A 49 -18.30 -23.17 9.50
N VAL A 50 -18.91 -21.99 9.67
CA VAL A 50 -18.83 -21.21 10.91
C VAL A 50 -19.60 -21.88 12.07
N SER A 51 -20.48 -22.84 11.78
CA SER A 51 -21.18 -23.60 12.83
C SER A 51 -20.20 -24.47 13.64
N LEU A 52 -19.14 -24.98 13.00
CA LEU A 52 -18.05 -25.68 13.68
C LEU A 52 -17.31 -24.76 14.65
N PHE A 53 -17.04 -23.51 14.26
CA PHE A 53 -16.45 -22.52 15.16
C PHE A 53 -17.33 -22.31 16.40
N GLN A 54 -18.66 -22.23 16.26
CA GLN A 54 -19.56 -22.08 17.41
C GLN A 54 -19.53 -23.28 18.37
N ARG A 55 -19.37 -24.50 17.85
CA ARG A 55 -19.27 -25.71 18.68
C ARG A 55 -17.97 -25.73 19.51
N LEU A 56 -16.90 -25.17 18.98
CA LEU A 56 -15.55 -25.21 19.56
C LEU A 56 -15.18 -23.91 20.29
N TRP A 57 -15.91 -22.82 20.07
CA TRP A 57 -15.64 -21.54 20.70
C TRP A 57 -16.36 -21.45 22.05
N ASN A 58 -15.57 -21.25 23.11
CA ASN A 58 -16.09 -20.96 24.44
C ASN A 58 -16.03 -19.45 24.72
N GLN A 59 -17.17 -18.77 24.58
CA GLN A 59 -17.30 -17.32 24.81
C GLN A 59 -16.91 -16.88 26.23
N LYS A 60 -17.11 -17.75 27.23
CA LYS A 60 -16.75 -17.46 28.63
C LYS A 60 -15.24 -17.45 28.86
N ALA A 61 -14.50 -18.26 28.11
CA ALA A 61 -13.04 -18.35 28.23
C ALA A 61 -12.32 -17.19 27.53
N PHE A 62 -12.89 -16.69 26.43
CA PHE A 62 -12.28 -15.63 25.62
C PHE A 62 -13.22 -14.44 25.37
N PRO A 63 -13.68 -13.73 26.43
CA PRO A 63 -14.58 -12.59 26.28
C PRO A 63 -13.94 -11.41 25.54
N GLU A 64 -12.61 -11.29 25.61
CA GLU A 64 -11.86 -10.25 24.90
C GLU A 64 -11.70 -10.54 23.39
N PHE A 65 -11.89 -11.79 22.95
CA PHE A 65 -11.82 -12.13 21.53
C PHE A 65 -12.92 -11.45 20.70
N ILE A 66 -14.05 -11.14 21.35
CA ILE A 66 -15.15 -10.32 20.80
C ILE A 66 -14.67 -8.91 20.43
N LYS A 67 -13.67 -8.40 21.16
CA LYS A 67 -13.03 -7.09 20.97
C LYS A 67 -11.69 -7.19 20.24
N TRP A 68 -11.32 -8.37 19.74
CA TRP A 68 -10.00 -8.61 19.17
C TRP A 68 -9.68 -7.69 17.99
N SER A 69 -8.51 -7.06 18.03
CA SER A 69 -8.03 -6.08 17.05
C SER A 69 -6.74 -6.51 16.33
N GLY A 70 -6.34 -7.79 16.36
CA GLY A 70 -5.07 -8.24 15.76
C GLY A 70 -5.04 -8.04 14.24
N PHE A 71 -3.98 -7.54 13.59
CA PHE A 71 -2.58 -7.26 13.97
C PHE A 71 -2.24 -5.76 13.93
N GLY A 72 -1.28 -5.32 14.76
CA GLY A 72 -0.71 -3.96 14.72
C GLY A 72 0.51 -3.84 13.78
N LEU A 73 0.39 -2.92 12.80
CA LEU A 73 1.37 -2.31 11.86
C LEU A 73 2.37 -3.16 11.04
N PRO A 74 2.87 -2.66 9.87
CA PRO A 74 2.42 -1.58 8.99
C PRO A 74 1.99 -2.10 7.60
N GLY A 75 1.03 -1.43 6.96
CA GLY A 75 0.54 -1.77 5.62
C GLY A 75 -0.98 -1.97 5.62
N TYR A 76 -1.70 -0.86 5.49
CA TYR A 76 -3.17 -0.81 5.47
C TYR A 76 -3.73 -1.46 4.21
N TYR A 77 -3.75 -2.79 4.23
CA TYR A 77 -4.88 -3.52 3.68
C TYR A 77 -5.73 -3.89 4.89
N LEU A 78 -7.04 -3.61 4.85
CA LEU A 78 -8.02 -4.39 5.63
C LEU A 78 -7.82 -5.84 5.15
N ASN A 79 -6.84 -6.51 5.73
CA ASN A 79 -6.36 -7.78 5.25
C ASN A 79 -7.45 -8.81 5.55
N GLU A 80 -7.52 -9.90 4.79
CA GLU A 80 -8.50 -10.98 4.95
C GLU A 80 -8.54 -11.60 6.37
N SER A 81 -7.64 -11.17 7.24
CA SER A 81 -7.44 -11.60 8.62
C SER A 81 -8.52 -11.17 9.61
N THR A 82 -9.37 -10.17 9.29
CA THR A 82 -10.49 -9.84 10.20
C THR A 82 -11.60 -10.90 10.12
N PRO A 83 -12.19 -11.32 11.26
CA PRO A 83 -13.37 -12.19 11.32
C PRO A 83 -14.45 -11.80 10.32
N LEU A 84 -14.74 -10.49 10.23
CA LEU A 84 -15.83 -9.93 9.45
C LEU A 84 -15.52 -9.80 7.95
N SER A 85 -14.30 -10.11 7.48
CA SER A 85 -13.95 -10.10 6.06
C SER A 85 -14.52 -11.32 5.34
N THR A 86 -15.82 -11.30 5.02
CA THR A 86 -16.53 -12.34 4.28
C THR A 86 -17.52 -11.71 3.32
N ASN A 87 -17.76 -12.35 2.17
CA ASN A 87 -18.80 -11.96 1.22
C ASN A 87 -20.10 -12.77 1.43
N ASP A 88 -20.15 -13.64 2.44
CA ASP A 88 -21.36 -14.40 2.79
C ASP A 88 -22.17 -13.67 3.87
N GLU A 89 -23.40 -13.28 3.49
CA GLU A 89 -24.34 -12.54 4.33
C GLU A 89 -24.71 -13.30 5.61
N SER A 90 -24.92 -14.61 5.48
CA SER A 90 -25.37 -15.45 6.59
C SER A 90 -24.31 -15.59 7.67
N THR A 91 -23.07 -15.84 7.25
CA THR A 91 -21.88 -15.86 8.09
C THR A 91 -21.65 -14.50 8.74
N LEU A 92 -21.83 -13.41 7.98
CA LEU A 92 -21.61 -12.08 8.52
C LEU A 92 -22.61 -11.72 9.63
N LYS A 93 -23.90 -11.98 9.39
CA LYS A 93 -24.96 -11.82 10.41
C LYS A 93 -24.68 -12.65 11.65
N LEU A 94 -24.21 -13.88 11.46
CA LEU A 94 -23.82 -14.76 12.56
C LEU A 94 -22.68 -14.16 13.38
N LEU A 95 -21.59 -13.75 12.74
CA LEU A 95 -20.43 -13.16 13.43
C LEU A 95 -20.80 -11.86 14.17
N LEU A 96 -21.66 -11.01 13.58
CA LEU A 96 -22.15 -9.82 14.26
C LEU A 96 -23.01 -10.18 15.49
N SER A 97 -23.89 -11.18 15.39
CA SER A 97 -24.70 -11.68 16.52
C SER A 97 -23.86 -12.25 17.66
N LEU A 98 -22.68 -12.78 17.31
CA LEU A 98 -21.68 -13.27 18.25
C LEU A 98 -20.86 -12.15 18.91
N GLY A 99 -21.10 -10.89 18.51
CA GLY A 99 -20.52 -9.69 19.09
C GLY A 99 -19.26 -9.16 18.39
N PHE A 100 -18.80 -9.81 17.31
CA PHE A 100 -17.66 -9.32 16.53
C PHE A 100 -18.04 -8.00 15.88
N THR A 101 -17.53 -6.90 16.42
CA THR A 101 -17.95 -5.54 16.03
C THR A 101 -16.78 -4.62 15.67
N GLY A 102 -15.54 -5.10 15.83
CA GLY A 102 -14.35 -4.34 15.43
C GLY A 102 -14.26 -4.15 13.92
N PHE A 103 -13.93 -2.95 13.46
CA PHE A 103 -13.77 -2.58 12.06
C PHE A 103 -15.03 -2.72 11.19
N LYS A 104 -16.21 -2.97 11.78
CA LYS A 104 -17.45 -3.13 11.02
C LYS A 104 -17.80 -1.88 10.22
N ARG A 105 -17.43 -0.68 10.71
CA ARG A 105 -17.67 0.58 9.98
C ARG A 105 -16.68 0.74 8.83
N ALA A 106 -15.40 0.40 9.02
CA ALA A 106 -14.41 0.30 7.95
C ALA A 106 -14.86 -0.66 6.85
N LEU A 107 -15.39 -1.82 7.25
CA LEU A 107 -15.84 -2.86 6.33
C LEU A 107 -17.16 -2.49 5.65
N ALA A 108 -18.07 -1.77 6.33
CA ALA A 108 -19.26 -1.20 5.72
C ALA A 108 -18.89 -0.16 4.66
N PHE A 109 -17.96 0.74 4.97
CA PHE A 109 -17.47 1.74 4.03
C PHE A 109 -16.74 1.09 2.85
N ARG A 110 -15.89 0.08 3.10
CA ARG A 110 -15.26 -0.70 2.03
C ARG A 110 -16.29 -1.43 1.16
N ALA A 111 -17.30 -2.06 1.75
CA ALA A 111 -18.37 -2.73 1.00
C ALA A 111 -19.14 -1.73 0.14
N MET A 112 -19.37 -0.51 0.64
CA MET A 112 -19.97 0.58 -0.13
C MET A 112 -19.09 0.95 -1.34
N LEU A 113 -17.78 1.14 -1.15
CA LEU A 113 -16.85 1.46 -2.25
C LEU A 113 -16.70 0.33 -3.28
N LEU A 114 -16.88 -0.93 -2.87
CA LEU A 114 -16.82 -2.11 -3.74
C LEU A 114 -18.19 -2.53 -4.29
N GLU A 115 -19.22 -1.70 -4.12
CA GLU A 115 -20.61 -1.97 -4.57
C GLU A 115 -21.23 -3.27 -4.03
N ASN A 116 -20.73 -3.75 -2.89
CA ASN A 116 -21.26 -4.95 -2.26
C ASN A 116 -22.45 -4.57 -1.35
N TYR A 117 -23.60 -4.35 -1.98
CA TYR A 117 -24.82 -3.87 -1.31
C TYR A 117 -25.28 -4.79 -0.17
N SER A 118 -25.29 -6.10 -0.38
CA SER A 118 -25.77 -7.06 0.63
C SER A 118 -24.94 -6.99 1.91
N ILE A 119 -23.62 -6.95 1.77
CA ILE A 119 -22.70 -6.83 2.91
C ILE A 119 -22.81 -5.45 3.58
N MET A 120 -22.94 -4.39 2.80
CA MET A 120 -23.16 -3.04 3.33
C MET A 120 -24.46 -2.97 4.16
N GLU A 121 -25.58 -3.51 3.65
CA GLU A 121 -26.88 -3.52 4.34
C GLU A 121 -26.78 -4.23 5.70
N VAL A 122 -26.08 -5.37 5.76
CA VAL A 122 -25.88 -6.11 7.01
C VAL A 122 -25.17 -5.25 8.06
N PHE A 123 -24.09 -4.57 7.69
CA PHE A 123 -23.32 -3.76 8.64
C PHE A 123 -24.09 -2.51 9.09
N LEU A 124 -24.67 -1.76 8.15
CA LEU A 124 -25.38 -0.52 8.46
C LEU A 124 -26.71 -0.80 9.19
N GLY A 125 -27.40 -1.89 8.86
CA GLY A 125 -28.58 -2.35 9.57
C GLY A 125 -28.28 -2.76 11.02
N HIS A 126 -27.12 -3.39 11.26
CA HIS A 126 -26.67 -3.68 12.62
C HIS A 126 -26.35 -2.43 13.44
N GLU A 127 -25.91 -1.33 12.82
CA GLU A 127 -25.68 -0.04 13.49
C GLU A 127 -26.99 0.75 13.72
N GLY A 128 -28.11 0.32 13.14
CA GLY A 128 -29.35 1.11 13.12
C GLY A 128 -29.25 2.37 12.26
N LEU A 129 -28.25 2.45 11.37
CA LEU A 129 -28.05 3.56 10.43
C LEU A 129 -28.96 3.45 9.20
N ILE A 130 -29.43 2.23 8.89
CA ILE A 130 -30.51 2.02 7.93
C ILE A 130 -31.83 1.91 8.71
N PRO A 131 -32.85 2.72 8.41
CA PRO A 131 -34.17 2.59 8.99
C PRO A 131 -34.74 1.17 8.76
N SER A 132 -35.44 0.62 9.74
CA SER A 132 -36.10 -0.70 9.64
C SER A 132 -37.16 -0.75 8.54
N ASP A 133 -37.66 0.43 8.14
CA ASP A 133 -38.56 0.59 7.02
C ASP A 133 -37.74 0.75 5.72
N ARG A 134 -37.65 -0.35 4.98
CA ARG A 134 -36.96 -0.47 3.67
C ARG A 134 -37.58 0.41 2.58
N SER A 135 -38.65 1.15 2.88
CA SER A 135 -39.36 2.04 1.94
C SER A 135 -38.53 3.22 1.42
N SER A 136 -37.39 3.52 2.06
CA SER A 136 -36.49 4.64 1.69
C SER A 136 -35.21 4.23 0.95
N LEU A 137 -34.93 2.92 0.83
CA LEU A 137 -33.79 2.40 0.07
C LEU A 137 -34.31 1.52 -1.07
N PRO A 138 -34.08 1.89 -2.34
CA PRO A 138 -34.54 1.10 -3.47
C PRO A 138 -33.84 -0.27 -3.48
N GLY A 139 -34.59 -1.34 -3.74
CA GLY A 139 -34.07 -2.71 -3.79
C GLY A 139 -33.15 -2.95 -4.99
N PRO A 140 -32.39 -4.06 -5.02
CA PRO A 140 -31.58 -4.43 -6.16
C PRO A 140 -32.50 -4.69 -7.37
N GLY A 141 -32.59 -3.70 -8.26
CA GLY A 141 -33.49 -3.71 -9.42
C GLY A 141 -34.51 -2.56 -9.46
N ASP A 142 -34.56 -1.70 -8.44
CA ASP A 142 -35.35 -0.47 -8.52
C ASP A 142 -34.67 0.50 -9.48
N SER A 143 -35.33 0.73 -10.61
CA SER A 143 -34.92 1.57 -11.73
C SER A 143 -34.97 3.06 -11.42
N CYS A 144 -34.48 3.48 -10.26
CA CYS A 144 -33.98 4.84 -10.08
C CYS A 144 -32.63 4.86 -10.80
N GLY A 145 -32.42 5.72 -11.79
CA GLY A 145 -31.24 5.73 -12.67
C GLY A 145 -29.88 6.02 -12.03
N HIS A 146 -29.68 5.64 -10.76
CA HIS A 146 -28.43 5.64 -10.03
C HIS A 146 -27.63 4.39 -10.37
N ARG A 147 -26.35 4.58 -10.70
CA ARG A 147 -25.46 3.49 -11.12
C ARG A 147 -24.76 2.85 -9.93
N HIS A 148 -24.65 3.57 -8.79
CA HIS A 148 -23.80 3.17 -7.68
C HIS A 148 -24.43 3.36 -6.28
N VAL A 149 -23.95 2.59 -5.29
CA VAL A 149 -24.52 2.55 -3.92
C VAL A 149 -24.39 3.88 -3.17
N TRP A 150 -23.28 4.60 -3.35
CA TRP A 150 -23.05 5.89 -2.70
C TRP A 150 -23.98 7.01 -3.20
N GLU A 151 -24.44 6.95 -4.46
CA GLU A 151 -25.40 7.91 -5.01
C GLU A 151 -26.77 7.78 -4.32
N MET A 152 -27.13 6.57 -3.87
CA MET A 152 -28.40 6.29 -3.22
C MET A 152 -28.50 6.87 -1.80
N LEU A 153 -27.37 6.96 -1.08
CA LEU A 153 -27.35 7.44 0.31
C LEU A 153 -27.57 8.96 0.41
N GLY A 154 -27.21 9.70 -0.65
CA GLY A 154 -27.17 11.16 -0.63
C GLY A 154 -25.98 11.71 0.18
N ILE A 155 -25.56 12.92 -0.16
CA ILE A 155 -24.33 13.54 0.37
C ILE A 155 -24.32 13.61 1.91
N PRO A 156 -25.39 14.07 2.60
CA PRO A 156 -25.35 14.21 4.06
C PRO A 156 -25.21 12.88 4.79
N MET A 157 -25.92 11.83 4.35
CA MET A 157 -25.84 10.50 4.98
C MET A 157 -24.48 9.86 4.72
N PHE A 158 -23.96 9.98 3.50
CA PHE A 158 -22.63 9.48 3.16
C PHE A 158 -21.55 10.13 4.03
N TYR A 159 -21.60 11.46 4.18
CA TYR A 159 -20.68 12.20 5.05
C TYR A 159 -20.78 11.74 6.52
N GLU A 160 -22.00 11.58 7.04
CA GLU A 160 -22.23 11.13 8.42
C GLU A 160 -21.63 9.73 8.67
N ILE A 161 -21.80 8.79 7.73
CA ILE A 161 -21.19 7.45 7.81
C ILE A 161 -19.66 7.55 7.88
N VAL A 162 -19.05 8.39 7.03
CA VAL A 162 -17.59 8.60 7.03
C VAL A 162 -17.12 9.28 8.32
N ALA A 163 -17.85 10.27 8.82
CA ALA A 163 -17.53 10.97 10.07
C ALA A 163 -17.54 10.02 11.27
N GLN A 164 -18.56 9.16 11.36
CA GLN A 164 -18.65 8.15 12.41
C GLN A 164 -17.54 7.10 12.31
N PHE A 165 -17.15 6.72 11.10
CA PHE A 165 -16.01 5.83 10.85
C PHE A 165 -14.70 6.45 11.38
N VAL A 166 -14.39 7.69 10.97
CA VAL A 166 -13.18 8.40 11.40
C VAL A 166 -13.13 8.58 12.91
N ALA A 167 -14.23 9.02 13.53
CA ALA A 167 -14.28 9.30 14.97
C ALA A 167 -14.03 8.06 15.86
N THR A 168 -14.17 6.84 15.32
CA THR A 168 -14.14 5.60 16.12
C THR A 168 -13.03 4.63 15.75
N GLU A 169 -12.63 4.57 14.47
CA GLU A 169 -11.75 3.52 13.94
C GLU A 169 -10.42 4.05 13.37
N ILE A 170 -10.31 5.32 12.96
CA ILE A 170 -9.07 5.94 12.46
C ILE A 170 -8.57 6.96 13.49
N VAL A 171 -7.95 6.46 14.56
CA VAL A 171 -7.09 7.28 15.42
C VAL A 171 -5.68 7.30 14.78
N PRO A 172 -5.06 8.47 14.55
CA PRO A 172 -3.74 8.54 13.90
C PRO A 172 -2.65 7.81 14.69
N TYR A 173 -1.78 7.12 13.98
CA TYR A 173 -0.70 6.28 14.52
C TYR A 173 0.38 7.01 15.34
N HIS A 174 0.44 8.34 15.30
CA HIS A 174 1.47 9.10 16.02
C HIS A 174 0.99 9.70 17.35
N THR A 175 -0.30 9.66 17.66
CA THR A 175 -0.73 9.85 19.05
C THR A 175 -0.62 8.50 19.75
N SER A 176 0.38 8.35 20.61
CA SER A 176 0.67 7.15 21.40
C SER A 176 -0.48 6.71 22.33
N SER A 177 -1.68 7.31 22.23
CA SER A 177 -2.86 6.91 22.98
C SER A 177 -4.13 7.65 22.50
N ARG A 178 -5.28 6.96 22.55
CA ARG A 178 -6.65 7.57 22.56
C ARG A 178 -6.80 8.69 23.62
N SER A 179 -5.86 8.83 24.57
CA SER A 179 -5.84 9.87 25.59
C SER A 179 -5.47 11.26 25.06
N THR A 180 -4.68 11.39 23.99
CA THR A 180 -4.22 12.70 23.51
C THR A 180 -5.32 13.48 22.77
N LEU A 181 -6.24 12.78 22.11
CA LEU A 181 -7.46 13.39 21.54
C LEU A 181 -8.44 13.86 22.62
N LYS A 182 -8.44 13.23 23.81
CA LYS A 182 -9.31 13.62 24.93
C LYS A 182 -8.85 14.90 25.64
N THR A 183 -7.62 15.34 25.38
CA THR A 183 -7.03 16.55 25.98
C THR A 183 -7.05 17.77 25.05
N LEU A 184 -7.54 17.61 23.82
CA LEU A 184 -7.66 18.72 22.86
C LEU A 184 -8.80 19.67 23.25
N SER A 185 -8.66 20.94 22.89
CA SER A 185 -9.78 21.87 22.94
C SER A 185 -10.89 21.40 21.96
N PRO A 186 -12.16 21.78 22.19
CA PRO A 186 -13.25 21.44 21.27
C PRO A 186 -12.98 21.89 19.81
N THR A 187 -12.30 23.02 19.64
CA THR A 187 -11.96 23.59 18.33
C THR A 187 -10.88 22.76 17.63
N ASP A 188 -9.81 22.39 18.34
CA ASP A 188 -8.73 21.58 17.78
C ASP A 188 -9.20 20.16 17.46
N PHE A 189 -10.09 19.61 18.30
CA PHE A 189 -10.73 18.32 18.04
C PHE A 189 -11.57 18.36 16.76
N LYS A 190 -12.37 19.42 16.56
CA LYS A 190 -13.19 19.58 15.36
C LYS A 190 -12.33 19.69 14.10
N LEU A 191 -11.26 20.49 14.16
CA LEU A 191 -10.33 20.67 13.05
C LEU A 191 -9.61 19.36 12.69
N ALA A 192 -9.17 18.60 13.70
CA ALA A 192 -8.58 17.28 13.53
C ALA A 192 -9.57 16.26 12.91
N LEU A 193 -10.83 16.30 13.35
CA LEU A 193 -11.87 15.42 12.82
C LEU A 193 -12.16 15.72 11.35
N ASP A 194 -12.36 17.00 11.00
CA ASP A 194 -12.65 17.43 9.62
C ASP A 194 -11.49 17.11 8.68
N TYR A 195 -10.25 17.31 9.13
CA TYR A 195 -9.04 16.90 8.39
C TYR A 195 -9.04 15.40 8.10
N ASN A 196 -9.32 14.55 9.09
CA ASN A 196 -9.31 13.10 8.90
C ASN A 196 -10.49 12.60 8.04
N ILE A 197 -11.65 13.25 8.11
CA ILE A 197 -12.78 12.96 7.21
C ILE A 197 -12.39 13.26 5.77
N ASN A 198 -11.88 14.46 5.48
CA ASN A 198 -11.43 14.83 4.14
C ASN A 198 -10.36 13.86 3.62
N ARG A 199 -9.44 13.39 4.47
CA ARG A 199 -8.45 12.35 4.10
C ARG A 199 -9.08 11.03 3.70
N VAL A 200 -10.08 10.55 4.43
CA VAL A 200 -10.79 9.30 4.09
C VAL A 200 -11.62 9.44 2.82
N LEU A 201 -12.19 10.61 2.58
CA LEU A 201 -12.91 10.91 1.35
C LEU A 201 -11.97 10.86 0.14
N VAL A 202 -10.82 11.54 0.21
CA VAL A 202 -9.78 11.47 -0.83
C VAL A 202 -9.29 10.04 -1.02
N TRP A 203 -9.08 9.30 0.08
CA TRP A 203 -8.73 7.88 0.02
C TRP A 203 -9.73 7.04 -0.77
N ALA A 204 -11.02 7.26 -0.52
CA ALA A 204 -12.08 6.54 -1.21
C ALA A 204 -12.08 6.80 -2.73
N ALA A 205 -11.86 8.06 -3.13
CA ALA A 205 -11.71 8.42 -4.55
C ALA A 205 -10.52 7.71 -5.21
N CYS A 206 -9.41 7.53 -4.49
CA CYS A 206 -8.28 6.79 -5.02
C CYS A 206 -8.51 5.28 -5.16
N ILE A 207 -9.33 4.68 -4.29
CA ILE A 207 -9.67 3.25 -4.38
C ILE A 207 -10.66 2.98 -5.50
N ASN A 208 -11.69 3.83 -5.61
CA ASN A 208 -12.70 3.71 -6.63
C ASN A 208 -12.80 5.03 -7.40
N PRO A 209 -12.12 5.15 -8.55
CA PRO A 209 -12.12 6.38 -9.34
C PRO A 209 -13.52 6.85 -9.76
N GLU A 210 -14.51 5.96 -9.86
CA GLU A 210 -15.87 6.31 -10.26
C GLU A 210 -16.59 7.16 -9.20
N ILE A 211 -16.18 7.09 -7.92
CA ILE A 211 -16.74 7.93 -6.85
C ILE A 211 -16.09 9.33 -6.79
N THR A 212 -15.04 9.60 -7.56
CA THR A 212 -14.22 10.83 -7.41
C THR A 212 -15.05 12.11 -7.47
N GLU A 213 -15.90 12.23 -8.49
CA GLU A 213 -16.76 13.42 -8.65
C GLU A 213 -17.73 13.58 -7.47
N TYR A 214 -18.31 12.47 -7.01
CA TYR A 214 -19.18 12.46 -5.84
C TYR A 214 -18.43 12.86 -4.56
N ILE A 215 -17.18 12.39 -4.39
CA ILE A 215 -16.32 12.78 -3.27
C ILE A 215 -16.04 14.28 -3.27
N ILE A 216 -15.73 14.87 -4.43
CA ILE A 216 -15.52 16.32 -4.54
C ILE A 216 -16.79 17.09 -4.14
N GLN A 217 -17.97 16.61 -4.56
CA GLN A 217 -19.25 17.19 -4.13
C GLN A 217 -19.48 17.07 -2.62
N VAL A 218 -19.18 15.91 -2.02
CA VAL A 218 -19.27 15.69 -0.57
C VAL A 218 -18.33 16.63 0.18
N MET A 219 -17.08 16.74 -0.26
CA MET A 219 -16.09 17.66 0.33
C MET A 219 -16.54 19.11 0.18
N LYS A 220 -17.10 19.51 -0.96
CA LYS A 220 -17.63 20.86 -1.17
C LYS A 220 -18.84 21.17 -0.29
N TRP A 221 -19.72 20.20 -0.08
CA TRP A 221 -20.85 20.31 0.84
C TRP A 221 -20.36 20.48 2.29
N ALA A 222 -19.39 19.67 2.72
CA ALA A 222 -18.84 19.72 4.07
C ALA A 222 -18.03 21.01 4.34
N ASN A 223 -17.34 21.52 3.31
CA ASN A 223 -16.50 22.71 3.36
C ASN A 223 -17.15 23.85 2.58
N ALA A 224 -18.39 24.22 2.95
CA ALA A 224 -19.22 25.17 2.18
C ALA A 224 -18.54 26.52 1.88
N ALA A 225 -17.62 26.96 2.75
CA ALA A 225 -16.85 28.19 2.61
C ALA A 225 -15.80 28.16 1.48
N LEU A 226 -15.30 26.99 1.10
CA LEU A 226 -14.27 26.84 0.05
C LEU A 226 -14.90 26.81 -1.33
N THR A 227 -14.31 27.43 -2.33
CA THR A 227 -14.67 27.26 -3.74
C THR A 227 -14.40 25.83 -4.22
N GLU A 228 -14.97 25.41 -5.36
CA GLU A 228 -14.69 24.08 -5.94
C GLU A 228 -13.19 23.90 -6.24
N SER A 229 -12.52 24.94 -6.74
CA SER A 229 -11.08 24.91 -6.98
C SER A 229 -10.27 24.74 -5.69
N GLU A 230 -10.69 25.38 -4.60
CA GLU A 230 -10.05 25.21 -3.29
C GLU A 230 -10.30 23.82 -2.69
N VAL A 231 -11.47 23.21 -2.93
CA VAL A 231 -11.76 21.83 -2.53
C VAL A 231 -10.89 20.83 -3.29
N VAL A 232 -10.75 21.00 -4.60
CA VAL A 232 -9.85 20.17 -5.42
C VAL A 232 -8.40 20.34 -4.96
N LYS A 233 -7.99 21.58 -4.68
CA LYS A 233 -6.65 21.86 -4.15
C LYS A 233 -6.43 21.20 -2.79
N LEU A 234 -7.40 21.28 -1.88
CA LEU A 234 -7.37 20.58 -0.60
C LEU A 234 -7.27 19.06 -0.80
N ALA A 235 -8.04 18.48 -1.73
CA ALA A 235 -7.97 17.06 -2.03
C ALA A 235 -6.56 16.64 -2.50
N ILE A 236 -5.95 17.42 -3.39
CA ILE A 236 -4.57 17.21 -3.85
C ILE A 236 -3.57 17.32 -2.69
N GLU A 237 -3.72 18.32 -1.83
CA GLU A 237 -2.87 18.50 -0.64
C GLU A 237 -3.00 17.34 0.35
N LEU A 238 -4.12 16.62 0.38
CA LEU A 238 -4.30 15.46 1.25
C LEU A 238 -3.75 14.14 0.68
N LEU A 239 -3.46 14.06 -0.63
CA LEU A 239 -2.92 12.84 -1.26
C LEU A 239 -1.59 12.37 -0.65
N PRO A 240 -0.59 13.26 -0.39
CA PRO A 240 0.66 12.87 0.27
C PRO A 240 0.50 12.28 1.66
N CYS A 241 -0.61 12.58 2.34
CA CYS A 241 -0.89 12.06 3.67
C CYS A 241 -1.50 10.66 3.65
N TRP A 242 -1.75 10.07 2.49
CA TRP A 242 -2.42 8.77 2.40
C TRP A 242 -1.43 7.59 2.53
N PRO A 243 -1.70 6.58 3.38
CA PRO A 243 -1.03 5.26 3.32
C PRO A 243 -1.31 4.57 1.97
N GLY A 244 -0.46 4.87 0.99
CA GLY A 244 -0.65 4.50 -0.41
C GLY A 244 -0.14 5.56 -1.38
N TYR A 245 0.15 6.78 -0.91
CA TYR A 245 0.80 7.82 -1.71
C TYR A 245 2.04 7.31 -2.43
N SER A 246 2.86 6.53 -1.72
CA SER A 246 4.09 5.95 -2.22
C SER A 246 3.83 5.04 -3.43
N PHE A 247 2.75 4.25 -3.37
CA PHE A 247 2.26 3.42 -4.46
C PHE A 247 1.68 4.26 -5.61
N VAL A 248 0.84 5.27 -5.32
CA VAL A 248 0.25 6.15 -6.35
C VAL A 248 1.33 6.90 -7.12
N LEU A 249 2.31 7.45 -6.41
CA LEU A 249 3.46 8.11 -7.00
C LEU A 249 4.27 7.13 -7.86
N ASN A 250 4.53 5.90 -7.37
CA ASN A 250 5.21 4.89 -8.17
C ASN A 250 4.42 4.53 -9.44
N CYS A 251 3.10 4.36 -9.33
CA CYS A 251 2.23 4.09 -10.47
C CYS A 251 2.27 5.23 -11.48
N ALA A 252 2.21 6.49 -11.04
CA ALA A 252 2.31 7.66 -11.93
C ALA A 252 3.65 7.65 -12.69
N ILE A 253 4.76 7.34 -12.00
CA ILE A 253 6.08 7.17 -12.64
C ILE A 253 6.06 6.02 -13.65
N VAL A 254 5.54 4.84 -13.26
CA VAL A 254 5.51 3.65 -14.12
C VAL A 254 4.60 3.84 -15.34
N LEU A 255 3.56 4.66 -15.23
CA LEU A 255 2.67 5.04 -16.33
C LEU A 255 3.21 6.23 -17.15
N ASP A 256 4.35 6.80 -16.76
CA ASP A 256 4.97 7.99 -17.36
C ASP A 256 4.06 9.24 -17.36
N ASP A 257 3.17 9.34 -16.36
CA ASP A 257 2.31 10.50 -16.15
C ASP A 257 3.06 11.57 -15.35
N LEU A 258 3.96 12.29 -16.04
CA LEU A 258 4.80 13.32 -15.41
C LEU A 258 3.98 14.47 -14.81
N GLY A 259 2.81 14.78 -15.36
CA GLY A 259 1.94 15.81 -14.82
C GLY A 259 1.41 15.42 -13.43
N LEU A 260 0.95 14.18 -13.29
CA LEU A 260 0.53 13.65 -11.99
C LEU A 260 1.72 13.54 -11.02
N VAL A 261 2.89 13.11 -11.48
CA VAL A 261 4.12 13.08 -10.65
C VAL A 261 4.45 14.47 -10.11
N GLU A 262 4.45 15.50 -10.95
CA GLU A 262 4.74 16.88 -10.51
C GLU A 262 3.71 17.35 -9.48
N VAL A 263 2.41 17.16 -9.73
CA VAL A 263 1.34 17.57 -8.81
C VAL A 263 1.51 16.90 -7.44
N LEU A 264 1.80 15.60 -7.41
CA LEU A 264 1.98 14.83 -6.18
C LEU A 264 3.22 15.31 -5.41
N LEU A 265 4.37 15.45 -6.08
CA LEU A 265 5.62 15.87 -5.45
C LEU A 265 5.57 17.33 -4.96
N GLU A 266 4.93 18.23 -5.71
CA GLU A 266 4.70 19.61 -5.27
C GLU A 266 3.83 19.65 -4.01
N ALA A 267 2.76 18.86 -3.95
CA ALA A 267 1.91 18.76 -2.78
C ALA A 267 2.70 18.24 -1.57
N ALA A 268 3.53 17.22 -1.76
CA ALA A 268 4.39 16.68 -0.70
C ALA A 268 5.44 17.69 -0.21
N GLN A 269 6.00 18.52 -1.10
CA GLN A 269 6.96 19.57 -0.74
C GLN A 269 6.31 20.69 0.05
N ARG A 270 5.10 21.13 -0.36
CA ARG A 270 4.33 22.15 0.38
C ARG A 270 4.02 21.72 1.81
N LEU A 271 3.75 20.43 2.01
CA LEU A 271 3.53 19.84 3.33
C LEU A 271 4.81 19.51 4.10
N ASN A 272 5.99 19.85 3.54
CA ASN A 272 7.29 19.64 4.14
C ASN A 272 7.59 18.18 4.55
N LEU A 273 7.05 17.21 3.81
CA LEU A 273 7.20 15.78 4.11
C LEU A 273 8.62 15.23 3.84
N TYR A 274 9.52 16.05 3.28
CA TYR A 274 10.87 15.63 2.89
C TYR A 274 11.95 15.88 3.95
N THR A 275 11.71 16.67 5.00
CA THR A 275 12.80 17.26 5.82
C THR A 275 12.85 16.86 7.30
N GLN A 276 11.99 15.96 7.81
CA GLN A 276 12.00 15.64 9.24
C GLN A 276 12.64 14.29 9.52
N GLU A 277 13.94 14.30 9.82
CA GLU A 277 14.61 13.20 10.53
C GLU A 277 14.37 13.27 12.04
N HIS A 278 13.96 14.42 12.57
CA HIS A 278 13.56 14.58 13.97
C HIS A 278 12.58 15.75 14.11
N SER A 279 11.27 15.49 14.22
CA SER A 279 10.43 16.42 14.96
C SER A 279 9.41 15.68 15.82
N ASP A 280 9.45 15.96 17.12
CA ASP A 280 8.43 15.55 18.08
C ASP A 280 7.07 16.26 17.85
N GLU A 281 6.86 16.93 16.70
CA GLU A 281 5.60 17.58 16.36
C GLU A 281 4.61 16.60 15.71
N VAL A 282 3.85 16.01 16.60
CA VAL A 282 2.57 15.32 16.44
C VAL A 282 1.69 16.00 15.38
N PHE A 283 1.71 15.54 14.12
CA PHE A 283 0.51 15.44 13.24
C PHE A 283 0.79 14.86 11.85
N PHE A 284 2.01 14.99 11.33
CA PHE A 284 2.34 14.63 9.94
C PHE A 284 3.13 13.32 9.89
N PRO A 285 2.87 12.43 8.91
CA PRO A 285 3.55 11.15 8.83
C PRO A 285 5.03 11.36 8.51
N GLU A 286 5.89 11.23 9.52
CA GLU A 286 7.33 11.04 9.33
C GLU A 286 7.56 9.77 8.48
N GLY A 287 8.46 9.85 7.50
CA GLY A 287 9.25 8.71 7.04
C GLY A 287 8.70 7.83 5.91
N LEU A 288 7.45 7.94 5.46
CA LEU A 288 6.92 7.02 4.42
C LEU A 288 7.62 7.14 3.06
N LEU A 289 8.13 8.33 2.71
CA LEU A 289 8.76 8.59 1.42
C LEU A 289 10.27 8.31 1.41
N CYS A 290 10.95 8.43 2.56
CA CYS A 290 12.40 8.25 2.63
C CYS A 290 12.80 6.80 2.39
N SER A 291 12.01 5.82 2.85
CA SER A 291 12.32 4.41 2.66
C SER A 291 12.10 3.87 1.25
N GLU A 292 11.45 4.63 0.34
CA GLU A 292 11.10 4.16 -1.01
C GLU A 292 11.70 5.00 -2.14
N ARG A 293 12.52 6.03 -1.85
CA ARG A 293 13.10 6.93 -2.87
C ARG A 293 13.87 6.17 -3.96
N PHE A 294 14.65 5.16 -3.56
CA PHE A 294 15.36 4.29 -4.48
C PHE A 294 14.43 3.59 -5.48
N LEU A 295 13.22 3.23 -5.05
CA LEU A 295 12.24 2.54 -5.89
C LEU A 295 11.70 3.48 -6.97
N TYR A 296 11.48 4.77 -6.66
CA TYR A 296 11.07 5.76 -7.64
C TYR A 296 12.17 6.03 -8.67
N MET A 297 13.42 6.16 -8.21
CA MET A 297 14.57 6.36 -9.10
C MET A 297 14.79 5.15 -10.02
N TYR A 298 14.66 3.94 -9.47
CA TYR A 298 14.66 2.70 -10.27
C TYR A 298 13.51 2.67 -11.30
N SER A 299 12.27 2.92 -10.88
CA SER A 299 11.10 2.91 -11.77
C SER A 299 11.20 3.99 -12.86
N ALA A 300 11.68 5.18 -12.53
CA ALA A 300 11.88 6.27 -13.48
C ALA A 300 12.96 5.92 -14.51
N ALA A 301 14.07 5.30 -14.10
CA ALA A 301 15.10 4.84 -15.02
C ALA A 301 14.62 3.73 -15.96
N MET A 302 13.67 2.90 -15.53
CA MET A 302 13.01 1.93 -16.41
C MET A 302 12.15 2.59 -17.50
N LYS A 303 11.74 3.85 -17.30
CA LYS A 303 10.87 4.59 -18.22
C LYS A 303 11.67 5.48 -19.17
N GLY A 304 12.55 6.32 -18.62
CA GLY A 304 13.34 7.23 -19.44
C GLY A 304 14.01 8.36 -18.66
N PRO A 305 14.84 9.16 -19.35
CA PRO A 305 15.55 10.28 -18.72
C PRO A 305 14.60 11.41 -18.28
N SER A 306 13.43 11.57 -18.91
CA SER A 306 12.45 12.60 -18.54
C SER A 306 11.91 12.42 -17.12
N ALA A 307 11.53 11.18 -16.77
CA ALA A 307 11.07 10.85 -15.42
C ALA A 307 12.17 11.06 -14.37
N LEU A 308 13.42 10.68 -14.68
CA LEU A 308 14.56 10.92 -13.79
C LEU A 308 14.82 12.41 -13.57
N LYS A 309 14.83 13.22 -14.65
CA LYS A 309 14.97 14.68 -14.56
C LYS A 309 13.88 15.30 -13.70
N CYS A 310 12.65 14.83 -13.84
CA CYS A 310 11.53 15.25 -13.00
C CYS A 310 11.84 14.97 -11.53
N LEU A 311 12.12 13.72 -11.15
CA LEU A 311 12.43 13.37 -9.76
C LEU A 311 13.63 14.15 -9.19
N MET A 312 14.72 14.28 -9.94
CA MET A 312 15.91 15.01 -9.50
C MET A 312 15.63 16.49 -9.21
N ARG A 313 14.71 17.14 -9.93
CA ARG A 313 14.25 18.52 -9.64
C ARG A 313 13.58 18.63 -8.26
N PHE A 314 12.98 17.54 -7.76
CA PHE A 314 12.38 17.47 -6.43
C PHE A 314 13.37 16.98 -5.34
N GLY A 315 14.66 16.85 -5.66
CA GLY A 315 15.72 16.55 -4.69
C GLY A 315 16.01 15.07 -4.49
N PHE A 316 15.57 14.20 -5.40
CA PHE A 316 15.94 12.78 -5.40
C PHE A 316 17.37 12.58 -5.92
N ASP A 317 18.17 11.77 -5.23
CA ASP A 317 19.54 11.44 -5.64
C ASP A 317 19.55 10.30 -6.68
N ILE A 318 20.43 10.38 -7.68
CA ILE A 318 20.62 9.32 -8.67
C ILE A 318 21.12 8.00 -8.05
N ASN A 319 21.80 8.10 -6.89
CA ASN A 319 22.40 7.01 -6.15
C ASN A 319 21.52 6.47 -5.01
N GLU A 320 20.24 6.86 -4.95
CA GLU A 320 19.28 6.29 -3.99
C GLU A 320 19.28 4.75 -4.08
N SER A 321 19.50 4.08 -2.95
CA SER A 321 19.58 2.62 -2.86
C SER A 321 18.88 2.11 -1.60
N ALA A 322 18.28 0.92 -1.71
CA ALA A 322 17.81 0.19 -0.55
C ALA A 322 18.96 -0.19 0.39
N SER A 323 18.65 -0.39 1.67
CA SER A 323 19.62 -0.88 2.65
C SER A 323 20.20 -2.24 2.25
N ALA A 324 21.44 -2.51 2.64
CA ALA A 324 22.14 -3.75 2.29
C ALA A 324 21.47 -5.04 2.81
N GLN A 325 20.53 -4.92 3.75
CA GLN A 325 19.78 -6.04 4.34
C GLN A 325 18.42 -6.25 3.68
N SER A 326 18.04 -5.39 2.73
CA SER A 326 16.78 -5.49 2.00
C SER A 326 16.88 -6.48 0.84
N GLU A 327 15.82 -7.24 0.58
CA GLU A 327 15.69 -8.03 -0.66
C GLU A 327 15.68 -7.15 -1.93
N LEU A 328 15.45 -5.84 -1.76
CA LEU A 328 15.47 -4.84 -2.82
C LEU A 328 16.87 -4.22 -3.00
N HIS A 329 17.89 -4.70 -2.28
CA HIS A 329 19.26 -4.24 -2.43
C HIS A 329 19.74 -4.36 -3.88
N GLY A 330 20.52 -3.35 -4.32
CA GLY A 330 20.98 -3.23 -5.70
C GLY A 330 19.95 -2.67 -6.69
N ARG A 331 18.72 -2.36 -6.26
CA ARG A 331 17.78 -1.58 -7.09
C ARG A 331 18.15 -0.10 -7.06
N THR A 332 18.97 0.31 -8.01
CA THR A 332 19.38 1.70 -8.26
C THR A 332 18.82 2.22 -9.59
N ALA A 333 18.90 3.53 -9.83
CA ALA A 333 18.60 4.10 -11.15
C ALA A 333 19.45 3.46 -12.26
N LEU A 334 20.72 3.17 -11.97
CA LEU A 334 21.66 2.53 -12.90
C LEU A 334 21.21 1.11 -13.27
N TYR A 335 20.76 0.32 -12.28
CA TYR A 335 20.21 -1.01 -12.55
C TYR A 335 18.91 -0.95 -13.39
N GLY A 336 18.06 0.04 -13.13
CA GLY A 336 16.86 0.31 -13.93
C GLY A 336 17.22 0.63 -15.39
N ALA A 337 18.16 1.54 -15.62
CA ALA A 337 18.60 1.90 -16.97
C ALA A 337 19.19 0.70 -17.73
N LEU A 338 20.05 -0.10 -17.07
CA LEU A 338 20.60 -1.33 -17.66
C LEU A 338 19.53 -2.38 -17.99
N THR A 339 18.45 -2.45 -17.22
CA THR A 339 17.37 -3.41 -17.45
C THR A 339 16.37 -2.92 -18.51
N SER A 340 16.19 -1.60 -18.65
CA SER A 340 15.30 -1.01 -19.66
C SER A 340 15.74 -1.25 -21.11
N GLY A 341 17.04 -1.45 -21.34
CA GLY A 341 17.61 -1.50 -22.70
C GLY A 341 17.81 -0.12 -23.35
N ASN A 342 17.38 0.97 -22.71
CA ASN A 342 17.44 2.31 -23.29
C ASN A 342 18.82 2.96 -23.03
N MET A 343 19.61 3.12 -24.11
CA MET A 343 20.93 3.73 -24.05
C MET A 343 20.90 5.22 -23.70
N ASP A 344 19.88 5.97 -24.11
CA ASP A 344 19.76 7.39 -23.75
C ASP A 344 19.59 7.56 -22.24
N THR A 345 18.80 6.68 -21.61
CA THR A 345 18.65 6.66 -20.16
C THR A 345 19.95 6.26 -19.47
N LEU A 346 20.65 5.24 -19.99
CA LEU A 346 21.92 4.78 -19.42
C LEU A 346 22.99 5.88 -19.46
N VAL A 347 23.13 6.56 -20.59
CA VAL A 347 24.03 7.71 -20.75
C VAL A 347 23.66 8.80 -19.77
N PHE A 348 22.38 9.16 -19.66
CA PHE A 348 21.92 10.19 -18.74
C PHE A 348 22.23 9.85 -17.27
N VAL A 349 21.96 8.62 -16.84
CA VAL A 349 22.20 8.16 -15.45
C VAL A 349 23.70 8.22 -15.13
N ILE A 350 24.57 7.75 -16.03
CA ILE A 350 26.02 7.79 -15.82
C ILE A 350 26.54 9.23 -15.80
N GLN A 351 26.11 10.08 -16.74
CA GLN A 351 26.47 11.51 -16.77
C GLN A 351 25.97 12.27 -15.54
N SER A 352 24.92 11.79 -14.90
CA SER A 352 24.37 12.36 -13.65
C SER A 352 25.14 11.95 -12.39
N GLY A 353 26.24 11.18 -12.52
CA GLY A 353 27.11 10.80 -11.41
C GLY A 353 26.67 9.52 -10.68
N ALA A 354 25.99 8.60 -11.37
CA ALA A 354 25.69 7.29 -10.81
C ALA A 354 26.95 6.48 -10.49
N ASP A 355 27.02 5.89 -9.30
CA ASP A 355 28.13 5.04 -8.88
C ASP A 355 28.13 3.71 -9.64
N ILE A 356 29.05 3.57 -10.58
CA ILE A 356 29.22 2.35 -11.40
C ILE A 356 29.72 1.14 -10.60
N TYR A 357 30.29 1.37 -9.41
CA TYR A 357 30.82 0.35 -8.51
C TYR A 357 29.79 -0.10 -7.46
N ALA A 358 28.67 0.61 -7.34
CA ALA A 358 27.61 0.23 -6.42
C ALA A 358 26.96 -1.12 -6.84
N PRO A 359 26.41 -1.87 -5.87
CA PRO A 359 25.61 -3.06 -6.14
C PRO A 359 24.50 -2.77 -7.16
N CYS A 360 24.41 -3.61 -8.18
CA CYS A 360 23.56 -3.39 -9.35
C CYS A 360 22.74 -4.66 -9.62
N GLY A 361 21.54 -4.72 -9.04
CA GLY A 361 20.73 -5.92 -8.96
C GLY A 361 21.42 -7.01 -8.13
N SER A 362 21.48 -8.23 -8.67
CA SER A 362 22.18 -9.36 -8.03
C SER A 362 23.71 -9.34 -8.20
N TYR A 363 24.26 -8.30 -8.83
CA TYR A 363 25.68 -8.18 -9.17
C TYR A 363 26.36 -7.10 -8.33
N GLN A 364 27.70 -7.18 -8.20
CA GLN A 364 28.44 -6.28 -7.31
C GLN A 364 28.74 -4.92 -7.96
N SER A 365 28.60 -4.79 -9.29
CA SER A 365 28.79 -3.53 -10.01
C SER A 365 27.97 -3.48 -11.30
N ALA A 366 27.88 -2.29 -11.89
CA ALA A 366 27.16 -2.06 -13.14
C ALA A 366 27.76 -2.83 -14.33
N ILE A 367 29.10 -2.89 -14.43
CA ILE A 367 29.77 -3.58 -15.53
C ILE A 367 29.60 -5.11 -15.45
N GLU A 368 29.62 -5.68 -14.23
CA GLU A 368 29.30 -7.10 -14.04
C GLU A 368 27.86 -7.39 -14.46
N SER A 369 26.91 -6.50 -14.12
CA SER A 369 25.51 -6.64 -14.53
C SER A 369 25.33 -6.56 -16.05
N ALA A 370 26.00 -5.62 -16.72
CA ALA A 370 25.94 -5.47 -18.17
C ALA A 370 26.45 -6.72 -18.91
N ILE A 371 27.58 -7.29 -18.47
CA ILE A 371 28.17 -8.49 -19.06
C ILE A 371 27.23 -9.69 -18.87
N CYS A 372 26.72 -9.91 -17.65
CA CYS A 372 25.83 -11.02 -17.35
C CYS A 372 24.44 -10.89 -18.03
N LYS A 373 24.05 -9.69 -18.47
CA LYS A 373 22.82 -9.43 -19.23
C LYS A 373 23.02 -9.42 -20.75
N GLY A 374 24.23 -9.66 -21.25
CA GLY A 374 24.49 -9.67 -22.70
C GLY A 374 24.51 -8.27 -23.35
N ARG A 375 24.74 -7.20 -22.58
CA ARG A 375 24.64 -5.80 -23.02
C ARG A 375 26.00 -5.25 -23.45
N ILE A 376 26.50 -5.63 -24.63
CA ILE A 376 27.81 -5.16 -25.13
C ILE A 376 27.88 -3.64 -25.31
N ASP A 377 26.76 -3.02 -25.68
CA ASP A 377 26.55 -1.58 -25.78
C ASP A 377 26.83 -0.87 -24.45
N ALA A 378 26.26 -1.39 -23.36
CA ALA A 378 26.49 -0.88 -22.01
C ALA A 378 27.91 -1.14 -21.52
N VAL A 379 28.50 -2.31 -21.84
CA VAL A 379 29.90 -2.61 -21.50
C VAL A 379 30.85 -1.64 -22.17
N ALA A 380 30.66 -1.37 -23.47
CA ALA A 380 31.46 -0.41 -24.20
C ALA A 380 31.36 1.01 -23.60
N LEU A 381 30.14 1.45 -23.26
CA LEU A 381 29.91 2.75 -22.62
C LEU A 381 30.59 2.85 -21.25
N ILE A 382 30.41 1.87 -20.37
CA ILE A 382 30.96 1.90 -19.01
C ILE A 382 32.50 1.90 -19.04
N LEU A 383 33.12 1.09 -19.91
CA LEU A 383 34.58 1.06 -20.09
C LEU A 383 35.13 2.36 -20.67
N ALA A 384 34.38 3.02 -21.56
CA ALA A 384 34.76 4.32 -22.10
C ALA A 384 34.70 5.43 -21.03
N VAL A 385 33.70 5.38 -20.13
CA VAL A 385 33.55 6.35 -19.05
C VAL A 385 34.57 6.12 -17.93
N ASP A 386 34.81 4.88 -17.53
CA ASP A 386 35.82 4.54 -16.52
C ASP A 386 36.64 3.31 -16.90
N PRO A 387 37.78 3.51 -17.59
CA PRO A 387 38.73 2.44 -17.89
C PRO A 387 39.18 1.60 -16.69
N ASN A 388 39.14 2.15 -15.46
CA ASN A 388 39.62 1.43 -14.28
C ASN A 388 38.69 0.29 -13.87
N CYS A 389 37.45 0.24 -14.34
CA CYS A 389 36.55 -0.88 -14.06
C CYS A 389 36.84 -2.13 -14.92
N HIS A 390 37.83 -2.08 -15.83
CA HIS A 390 38.17 -3.20 -16.74
C HIS A 390 38.51 -4.50 -16.01
N TYR A 391 39.14 -4.45 -14.82
CA TYR A 391 39.41 -5.66 -14.05
C TYR A 391 38.14 -6.37 -13.56
N LEU A 392 37.07 -5.62 -13.25
CA LEU A 392 35.76 -6.19 -12.91
C LEU A 392 35.13 -6.84 -14.14
N ALA A 393 35.30 -6.20 -15.30
CA ALA A 393 34.84 -6.74 -16.58
C ALA A 393 35.50 -8.10 -16.88
N LEU A 394 36.82 -8.22 -16.71
CA LEU A 394 37.56 -9.46 -16.91
C LEU A 394 37.05 -10.58 -15.98
N LYS A 395 36.84 -10.27 -14.70
CA LYS A 395 36.32 -11.21 -13.71
C LYS A 395 34.90 -11.70 -14.05
N ALA A 396 34.04 -10.83 -14.58
CA ALA A 396 32.71 -11.22 -15.04
C ALA A 396 32.74 -12.00 -16.36
N ALA A 397 33.66 -11.66 -17.26
CA ALA A 397 33.87 -12.35 -18.54
C ALA A 397 34.29 -13.82 -18.37
N GLU A 398 34.88 -14.20 -17.23
CA GLU A 398 35.16 -15.61 -16.91
C GLU A 398 33.90 -16.44 -16.61
N LYS A 399 32.80 -15.78 -16.20
CA LYS A 399 31.57 -16.43 -15.71
C LYS A 399 30.39 -16.25 -16.66
N THR A 400 30.55 -15.44 -17.70
CA THR A 400 29.48 -15.12 -18.64
C THR A 400 29.27 -16.24 -19.66
N GLU A 401 28.03 -16.41 -20.11
CA GLU A 401 27.69 -17.29 -21.24
C GLU A 401 27.85 -16.59 -22.61
N TYR A 402 28.05 -15.28 -22.61
CA TYR A 402 28.18 -14.46 -23.82
C TYR A 402 29.64 -14.35 -24.28
N GLU A 403 30.13 -15.36 -24.99
CA GLU A 403 31.55 -15.44 -25.42
C GLU A 403 32.00 -14.21 -26.24
N TYR A 404 31.13 -13.66 -27.09
CA TYR A 404 31.46 -12.47 -27.87
C TYR A 404 31.74 -11.23 -26.99
N ILE A 405 31.10 -11.12 -25.82
CA ILE A 405 31.38 -10.05 -24.84
C ILE A 405 32.68 -10.35 -24.12
N ALA A 406 32.93 -11.62 -23.76
CA ALA A 406 34.17 -12.01 -23.13
C ALA A 406 35.38 -11.73 -24.05
N GLU A 407 35.26 -12.03 -25.35
CA GLU A 407 36.25 -11.70 -26.36
C GLU A 407 36.43 -10.19 -26.51
N TYR A 408 35.32 -9.42 -26.58
CA TYR A 408 35.38 -7.96 -26.59
C TYR A 408 36.15 -7.39 -25.39
N VAL A 409 35.83 -7.85 -24.17
CA VAL A 409 36.48 -7.38 -22.93
C VAL A 409 37.96 -7.78 -22.87
N ARG A 410 38.33 -8.99 -23.31
CA ARG A 410 39.73 -9.45 -23.34
C ARG A 410 40.58 -8.65 -24.33
N ASN A 411 39.98 -8.24 -25.44
CA ASN A 411 40.65 -7.47 -26.50
C ASN A 411 40.53 -5.95 -26.31
N TRP A 412 39.79 -5.49 -25.30
CA TRP A 412 39.56 -4.07 -25.04
C TRP A 412 40.83 -3.37 -24.54
N THR A 413 41.07 -2.15 -25.06
CA THR A 413 42.17 -1.29 -24.64
C THR A 413 41.68 0.15 -24.41
N PRO A 414 42.25 0.92 -23.46
CA PRO A 414 41.81 2.29 -23.19
C PRO A 414 41.93 3.25 -24.39
N GLU A 415 42.84 2.95 -25.32
CA GLU A 415 43.07 3.70 -26.55
C GLU A 415 41.97 3.45 -27.60
N SER A 416 41.24 2.34 -27.52
CA SER A 416 40.15 2.01 -28.44
C SER A 416 38.85 2.80 -28.17
N SER A 417 38.76 3.50 -27.04
CA SER A 417 37.58 4.24 -26.59
C SER A 417 37.51 5.71 -27.01
N SER A 418 38.51 6.25 -27.75
CA SER A 418 38.58 7.66 -28.14
C SER A 418 37.61 8.08 -29.26
N VAL A 419 36.50 7.36 -29.47
CA VAL A 419 35.61 7.52 -30.64
C VAL A 419 34.14 7.76 -30.27
N PHE A 420 33.79 7.94 -29.00
CA PHE A 420 32.41 8.22 -28.58
C PHE A 420 32.25 9.56 -27.88
#